data_AF-A0A834FNZ1-F1
#
_entry.id   AF-A0A834FNZ1-F1
#
_cell.length_a   1.000
_cell.length_b   1.000
_cell.length_c   1.000
_cell.angle_alpha   90.00
_cell.angle_beta   90.00
_cell.angle_gamma   90.00
#
_symmetry.space_group_name_H-M   'P 1'
#
loop_
_entity.id
_entity.type
_entity.pdbx_description
1 polymer ?
#
loop_
_entity_poly.entity_id
_entity_poly.type
_entity_poly.pdbx_seq_one_letter_code
_entity_poly.pdbx_strand_id
1 'polypeptide(L)'
;MIVAQKLGLVASPKERLTEEDWIEVKKRSLLREESAQPCTICREEFRLHPQVVLLSCSHVFHRTCLQAFERFSGRKRCPICRREQYETRVIHDAARLFRHQCAIRIQAHWRGYSARKSYREIRRTKCPKDKKLRRRFFEDRLQELNDSFVRYCHTDTEDFLRDIDRSLSSSRQVFQQLERKRASEPAGEQLGPNKDTGFPERRVGLPHLSDWTEGHQLPKNIWILPPSPPATHAAPVLFPPFPPALLGSF
;
A
#
# COMPACT_ATOMS: atom_id res chain seq x y z
N MET A 1 66.31 7.57 5.78
CA MET A 1 66.83 6.71 6.86
C MET A 1 67.82 7.51 7.68
N ILE A 2 67.72 7.49 9.01
CA ILE A 2 68.56 8.30 9.92
C ILE A 2 69.87 7.53 10.19
N VAL A 3 71.02 8.22 10.17
CA VAL A 3 72.37 7.64 10.34
C VAL A 3 72.47 6.74 11.59
N ALA A 4 71.81 7.13 12.69
CA ALA A 4 71.79 6.38 13.95
C ALA A 4 71.20 4.95 13.82
N GLN A 5 70.30 4.71 12.86
CA GLN A 5 69.68 3.40 12.62
C GLN A 5 70.64 2.45 11.86
N LYS A 6 71.48 2.97 10.95
CA LYS A 6 72.52 2.19 10.26
C LYS A 6 73.68 1.81 11.18
N LEU A 7 73.95 2.63 12.19
CA LEU A 7 75.00 2.41 13.19
C LEU A 7 74.57 1.48 14.34
N GLY A 8 73.35 0.93 14.31
CA GLY A 8 72.84 0.04 15.36
C GLY A 8 72.56 0.73 16.71
N LEU A 9 72.61 2.07 16.77
CA LEU A 9 72.39 2.85 18.00
C LEU A 9 70.90 2.98 18.35
N VAL A 10 70.01 2.78 17.37
CA VAL A 10 68.57 2.84 17.53
C VAL A 10 67.94 1.64 16.83
N ALA A 11 67.06 0.92 17.54
CA ALA A 11 66.31 -0.19 16.96
C ALA A 11 65.52 0.28 15.73
N SER A 12 65.51 -0.56 14.67
CA SER A 12 64.71 -0.30 13.48
C SER A 12 63.24 -0.09 13.87
N PRO A 13 62.50 0.87 13.26
CA PRO A 13 61.07 1.00 13.47
C PRO A 13 60.39 -0.35 13.27
N LYS A 14 59.43 -0.68 14.15
CA LYS A 14 58.63 -1.90 14.05
C LYS A 14 58.07 -1.99 12.62
N GLU A 15 58.31 -3.13 11.99
CA GLU A 15 57.87 -3.40 10.62
C GLU A 15 56.34 -3.28 10.54
N ARG A 16 55.84 -2.78 9.41
CA ARG A 16 54.40 -2.63 9.22
C ARG A 16 53.72 -4.00 9.21
N LEU A 17 52.47 -4.07 9.68
CA LEU A 17 51.72 -5.33 9.63
C LEU A 17 51.63 -5.81 8.17
N THR A 18 51.87 -7.11 7.96
CA THR A 18 51.74 -7.74 6.64
C THR A 18 50.26 -7.92 6.27
N GLU A 19 49.98 -8.27 5.01
CA GLU A 19 48.60 -8.52 4.58
C GLU A 19 48.00 -9.73 5.30
N GLU A 20 48.81 -10.76 5.58
CA GLU A 20 48.45 -11.94 6.35
C GLU A 20 48.05 -11.58 7.79
N ASP A 21 48.80 -10.69 8.43
CA ASP A 21 48.47 -10.20 9.77
C ASP A 21 47.12 -9.48 9.78
N TRP A 22 46.84 -8.67 8.75
CA TRP A 22 45.55 -8.00 8.62
C TRP A 22 44.40 -8.97 8.38
N ILE A 23 44.62 -10.07 7.67
CA ILE A 23 43.63 -11.14 7.50
C ILE A 23 43.29 -11.74 8.87
N GLU A 24 44.28 -12.04 9.70
CA GLU A 24 44.05 -12.60 11.03
C GLU A 24 43.37 -11.59 11.98
N VAL A 25 43.78 -10.32 11.95
CA VAL A 25 43.12 -9.24 12.69
C VAL A 25 41.65 -9.11 12.26
N LYS A 26 41.38 -9.20 10.95
CA LYS A 26 40.02 -9.18 10.40
C LYS A 26 39.22 -10.39 10.86
N LYS A 27 39.79 -11.60 10.81
CA LYS A 27 39.15 -12.83 11.29
C LYS A 27 38.75 -12.71 12.76
N ARG A 28 39.65 -12.19 13.61
CA ARG A 28 39.36 -11.91 15.02
C ARG A 28 38.24 -10.90 15.22
N SER A 29 38.21 -9.83 14.41
CA SER A 29 37.16 -8.81 14.44
C SER A 29 35.80 -9.39 14.04
N LEU A 30 35.77 -10.26 13.03
CA LEU A 30 34.55 -10.96 12.59
C LEU A 30 34.02 -11.93 13.66
N LEU A 31 34.90 -12.70 14.32
CA LEU A 31 34.52 -13.60 15.43
C LEU A 31 33.87 -12.85 16.61
N ARG A 32 34.28 -11.59 16.83
CA ARG A 32 33.71 -10.72 17.87
C ARG A 32 32.53 -9.90 17.39
N GLU A 33 32.18 -10.01 16.11
CA GLU A 33 31.15 -9.20 15.45
C GLU A 33 31.32 -7.69 15.68
N GLU A 34 32.57 -7.21 15.75
CA GLU A 34 32.87 -5.82 16.12
C GLU A 34 32.24 -4.81 15.13
N SER A 35 32.12 -5.19 13.85
CA SER A 35 31.47 -4.37 12.82
C SER A 35 29.94 -4.31 12.94
N ALA A 36 29.32 -5.20 13.72
CA ALA A 36 27.89 -5.20 14.01
C ALA A 36 27.56 -4.37 15.27
N GLN A 37 28.53 -4.19 16.16
CA GLN A 37 28.38 -3.37 17.36
C GLN A 37 28.44 -1.87 17.02
N PRO A 38 27.77 -0.99 17.79
CA PRO A 38 27.87 0.45 17.58
C PRO A 38 29.28 0.96 17.93
N CYS A 39 29.68 2.08 17.32
CA CYS A 39 30.95 2.71 17.63
C CYS A 39 31.00 3.15 19.10
N THR A 40 31.98 2.70 19.87
CA THR A 40 32.02 3.00 21.32
C THR A 40 32.32 4.47 21.66
N ILE A 41 32.78 5.27 20.70
CA ILE A 41 33.04 6.71 20.88
C ILE A 41 31.75 7.53 20.74
N CYS A 42 31.03 7.40 19.63
CA CYS A 42 29.79 8.16 19.38
C CYS A 42 28.50 7.41 19.76
N ARG A 43 28.59 6.11 20.04
CA ARG A 43 27.47 5.19 20.36
C ARG A 43 26.47 5.00 19.22
N GLU A 44 26.88 5.26 17.99
CA GLU A 44 26.05 5.09 16.79
C GLU A 44 26.48 3.89 15.95
N GLU A 45 25.51 3.29 15.25
CA GLU A 45 25.77 2.25 14.24
C GLU A 45 26.58 2.81 13.05
N PHE A 46 27.44 1.97 12.47
CA PHE A 46 28.30 2.35 11.36
C PHE A 46 27.55 2.63 10.05
N ARG A 47 26.39 2.02 9.84
CA ARG A 47 25.54 2.20 8.64
C ARG A 47 26.35 2.19 7.33
N LEU A 48 26.16 3.18 6.46
CA LEU A 48 26.86 3.34 5.18
C LEU A 48 28.09 4.23 5.26
N HIS A 49 28.60 4.56 6.46
CA HIS A 49 29.74 5.45 6.59
C HIS A 49 30.98 4.83 5.94
N PRO A 50 31.62 5.49 4.96
CA PRO A 50 32.66 4.87 4.13
C PRO A 50 34.00 4.71 4.84
N GLN A 51 34.17 5.31 6.02
CA GLN A 51 35.48 5.45 6.67
C GLN A 51 35.52 4.70 8.00
N VAL A 52 35.09 3.44 8.04
CA VAL A 52 35.21 2.62 9.24
C VAL A 52 36.63 2.05 9.31
N VAL A 53 37.29 2.17 10.47
CA VAL A 53 38.69 1.76 10.65
C VAL A 53 38.80 0.61 11.65
N LEU A 54 39.54 -0.42 11.25
CA LEU A 54 39.97 -1.54 12.08
C LEU A 54 41.39 -1.29 12.58
N LEU A 55 41.58 -1.37 13.89
CA LEU A 55 42.90 -1.26 14.52
C LEU A 55 43.58 -2.63 14.56
N SER A 56 44.92 -2.65 14.65
CA SER A 56 45.70 -3.89 14.87
C SER A 56 45.29 -4.67 16.14
N CYS A 57 44.59 -4.02 17.08
CA CYS A 57 43.97 -4.67 18.25
C CYS A 57 42.56 -5.23 17.98
N SER A 58 42.13 -5.34 16.72
CA SER A 58 40.83 -5.86 16.24
C SER A 58 39.57 -5.04 16.57
N HIS A 59 39.69 -3.86 17.18
CA HIS A 59 38.57 -2.97 17.47
C HIS A 59 38.23 -2.07 16.28
N VAL A 60 36.95 -1.71 16.15
CA VAL A 60 36.41 -0.98 15.00
C VAL A 60 35.78 0.36 15.42
N PHE A 61 36.07 1.43 14.68
CA PHE A 61 35.54 2.77 14.94
C PHE A 61 35.24 3.52 13.64
N HIS A 62 34.46 4.60 13.72
CA HIS A 62 34.47 5.60 12.65
C HIS A 62 35.84 6.28 12.61
N ARG A 63 36.39 6.49 11.41
CA ARG A 63 37.65 7.22 11.20
C ARG A 63 37.60 8.61 11.81
N THR A 64 36.48 9.30 11.66
CA THR A 64 36.25 10.63 12.24
C THR A 64 36.29 10.59 13.75
N CYS A 65 35.59 9.63 14.38
CA CYS A 65 35.59 9.46 15.82
C CYS A 65 36.99 9.10 16.37
N LEU A 66 37.70 8.18 15.70
CA LEU A 66 39.05 7.80 16.11
C LEU A 66 40.01 8.98 15.98
N GLN A 67 39.94 9.72 14.87
CA GLN A 67 40.78 10.90 14.65
C GLN A 67 40.49 12.01 15.67
N ALA A 68 39.23 12.24 16.03
CA ALA A 68 38.85 13.18 17.08
C ALA A 68 39.40 12.75 18.44
N PHE A 69 39.33 11.45 18.76
CA PHE A 69 39.88 10.90 19.99
C PHE A 69 41.41 11.05 20.06
N GLU A 70 42.13 10.76 18.97
CA GLU A 70 43.59 10.94 18.91
C GLU A 70 43.99 12.40 19.13
N ARG A 71 43.26 13.34 18.52
CA ARG A 71 43.47 14.79 18.68
C ARG A 71 43.23 15.24 20.13
N PHE A 72 42.18 14.73 20.77
CA PHE A 72 41.84 15.07 22.14
C PHE A 72 42.82 14.46 23.16
N SER A 73 43.19 13.18 22.99
CA SER A 73 44.08 12.48 23.90
C SER A 73 45.56 12.88 23.73
N GLY A 74 45.93 13.49 22.59
CA GLY A 74 47.33 13.78 22.24
C GLY A 74 48.21 12.54 22.05
N ARG A 75 47.63 11.33 22.05
CA ARG A 75 48.33 10.05 21.95
C ARG A 75 47.53 9.05 21.12
N LYS A 76 48.24 8.26 20.30
CA LYS A 76 47.64 7.17 19.52
C LYS A 76 47.46 5.92 20.37
N ARG A 77 46.33 5.85 21.07
CA ARG A 77 45.93 4.69 21.89
C ARG A 77 44.53 4.21 21.55
N CYS A 78 44.29 2.90 21.62
CA CYS A 78 42.95 2.36 21.42
C CYS A 78 42.01 2.80 22.55
N PRO A 79 40.81 3.34 22.27
CA PRO A 79 39.83 3.72 23.30
C PRO A 79 39.37 2.56 24.20
N ILE A 80 39.37 1.32 23.67
CA ILE A 80 38.86 0.15 24.38
C ILE A 80 39.97 -0.52 25.18
N CYS A 81 41.04 -0.99 24.52
CA CYS A 81 42.09 -1.78 25.15
C CYS A 81 43.35 -1.00 25.52
N ARG A 82 43.38 0.32 25.29
CA ARG A 82 44.49 1.22 25.63
C ARG A 82 45.86 0.88 25.01
N ARG A 83 45.92 -0.11 24.10
CA ARG A 83 47.14 -0.48 23.36
C ARG A 83 47.62 0.71 22.54
N GLU A 84 48.89 1.05 22.70
CA GLU A 84 49.57 2.14 22.01
C GLU A 84 50.20 1.66 20.69
N GLN A 85 50.53 2.61 19.80
CA GLN A 85 51.24 2.32 18.53
C GLN A 85 50.53 1.28 17.65
N TYR A 86 49.22 1.46 17.43
CA TYR A 86 48.45 0.61 16.53
C TYR A 86 48.52 1.09 15.07
N GLU A 87 48.26 0.18 14.15
CA GLU A 87 47.99 0.50 12.75
C GLU A 87 46.50 0.46 12.47
N THR A 88 46.06 1.13 11.41
CA THR A 88 44.65 1.22 11.02
C THR A 88 44.46 0.80 9.56
N ARG A 89 43.40 0.05 9.29
CA ARG A 89 42.95 -0.29 7.93
C ARG A 89 41.47 0.09 7.76
N VAL A 90 41.11 0.67 6.63
CA VAL A 90 39.71 0.98 6.30
C VAL A 90 38.99 -0.32 5.93
N ILE A 91 37.80 -0.52 6.48
CA ILE A 91 36.93 -1.68 6.22
C ILE A 91 35.53 -1.25 5.80
N HIS A 92 34.84 -2.12 5.06
CA HIS A 92 33.46 -1.91 4.58
C HIS A 92 32.49 -2.99 5.08
N ASP A 93 32.92 -3.84 6.02
CA ASP A 93 32.10 -4.96 6.51
C ASP A 93 30.82 -4.45 7.19
N ALA A 94 30.90 -3.37 7.97
CA ALA A 94 29.73 -2.76 8.60
C ALA A 94 28.70 -2.23 7.57
N ALA A 95 29.17 -1.65 6.47
CA ALA A 95 28.30 -1.21 5.36
C ALA A 95 27.66 -2.39 4.62
N ARG A 96 28.35 -3.53 4.51
CA ARG A 96 27.77 -4.78 3.98
C ARG A 96 26.68 -5.31 4.93
N LEU A 97 26.96 -5.36 6.23
CA LEU A 97 25.99 -5.79 7.24
C LEU A 97 24.74 -4.90 7.26
N PHE A 98 24.92 -3.59 7.22
CA PHE A 98 23.80 -2.65 7.19
C PHE A 98 22.91 -2.85 5.95
N ARG A 99 23.51 -3.00 4.76
CA ARG A 99 22.77 -3.30 3.53
C ARG A 99 21.97 -4.60 3.64
N HIS A 100 22.57 -5.63 4.24
CA HIS A 100 21.89 -6.90 4.48
C HIS A 100 20.70 -6.75 5.44
N GLN A 101 20.86 -6.03 6.55
CA GLN A 101 19.78 -5.73 7.48
C GLN A 101 18.63 -4.93 6.83
N CYS A 102 18.96 -3.92 6.01
CA CYS A 102 17.98 -3.18 5.23
C CYS A 102 17.19 -4.12 4.29
N ALA A 103 17.89 -5.00 3.56
CA ALA A 103 17.25 -5.97 2.68
C ALA A 103 16.28 -6.89 3.45
N ILE A 104 16.69 -7.42 4.61
CA ILE A 104 15.82 -8.24 5.48
C ILE A 104 14.56 -7.47 5.88
N ARG A 105 14.71 -6.21 6.32
CA ARG A 105 13.58 -5.38 6.75
C ARG A 105 12.59 -5.11 5.62
N ILE A 106 13.09 -4.77 4.43
CA ILE A 106 12.28 -4.53 3.24
C ILE A 106 11.54 -5.81 2.85
N GLN A 107 12.25 -6.94 2.80
CA GLN A 107 11.67 -8.24 2.48
C GLN A 107 10.60 -8.66 3.49
N ALA A 108 10.84 -8.49 4.79
CA ALA A 108 9.86 -8.80 5.83
C ALA A 108 8.60 -7.93 5.71
N HIS A 109 8.77 -6.63 5.45
CA HIS A 109 7.64 -5.72 5.24
C HIS A 109 6.81 -6.13 4.02
N TRP A 110 7.47 -6.43 2.91
CA TRP A 110 6.81 -6.87 1.68
C TRP A 110 6.07 -8.21 1.85
N ARG A 111 6.71 -9.20 2.48
CA ARG A 111 6.07 -10.49 2.80
C ARG A 111 4.82 -10.29 3.66
N GLY A 112 4.92 -9.43 4.69
CA GLY A 112 3.78 -9.08 5.53
C GLY A 112 2.66 -8.35 4.77
N TYR A 113 3.01 -7.43 3.88
CA TYR A 113 2.03 -6.72 3.04
C TYR A 113 1.28 -7.69 2.12
N SER A 114 2.02 -8.55 1.40
CA SER A 114 1.45 -9.56 0.50
C SER A 114 0.52 -10.52 1.24
N ALA A 115 0.92 -11.00 2.42
CA ALA A 115 0.08 -11.84 3.27
C ALA A 115 -1.21 -11.14 3.71
N ARG A 116 -1.12 -9.88 4.17
CA ARG A 116 -2.31 -9.09 4.56
C ARG A 116 -3.24 -8.80 3.38
N LYS A 117 -2.68 -8.52 2.20
CA LYS A 117 -3.45 -8.31 0.97
C LYS A 117 -4.24 -9.57 0.60
N SER A 118 -3.57 -10.73 0.57
CA SER A 118 -4.21 -12.03 0.33
C SER A 118 -5.27 -12.35 1.40
N TYR A 119 -4.96 -12.12 2.67
CA TYR A 119 -5.89 -12.37 3.77
C TYR A 119 -7.14 -11.49 3.72
N ARG A 120 -7.01 -10.21 3.34
CA ARG A 120 -8.17 -9.32 3.12
C ARG A 120 -9.10 -9.87 2.04
N GLU A 121 -8.56 -10.37 0.94
CA GLU A 121 -9.35 -10.95 -0.14
C GLU A 121 -10.07 -12.23 0.30
N ILE A 122 -9.37 -13.10 1.03
CA ILE A 122 -9.97 -14.29 1.63
C ILE A 122 -11.09 -13.91 2.61
N ARG A 123 -10.90 -12.88 3.45
CA ARG A 123 -11.92 -12.43 4.41
C ARG A 123 -13.16 -11.86 3.72
N ARG A 124 -13.02 -11.32 2.50
CA ARG A 124 -14.16 -10.87 1.70
C ARG A 124 -14.89 -12.04 1.06
N THR A 125 -14.18 -13.01 0.51
CA THR A 125 -14.77 -14.05 -0.34
C THR A 125 -15.19 -15.31 0.42
N LYS A 126 -14.45 -15.70 1.46
CA LYS A 126 -14.68 -16.96 2.18
C LYS A 126 -15.37 -16.71 3.52
N CYS A 127 -16.46 -17.44 3.75
CA CYS A 127 -17.18 -17.42 5.01
C CYS A 127 -16.31 -17.98 6.17
N PRO A 128 -16.08 -17.23 7.25
CA PRO A 128 -15.34 -17.71 8.42
C PRO A 128 -16.06 -18.85 9.16
N LYS A 129 -15.30 -19.74 9.80
CA LYS A 129 -15.85 -20.83 10.65
C LYS A 129 -16.28 -20.35 12.04
N ASP A 130 -15.55 -19.38 12.61
CA ASP A 130 -15.87 -18.80 13.91
C ASP A 130 -17.23 -18.08 13.88
N LYS A 131 -18.07 -18.33 14.89
CA LYS A 131 -19.45 -17.82 14.95
C LYS A 131 -19.53 -16.29 14.92
N LYS A 132 -18.64 -15.58 15.64
CA LYS A 132 -18.65 -14.11 15.72
C LYS A 132 -18.18 -13.49 14.40
N LEU A 133 -17.11 -14.05 13.82
CA LEU A 133 -16.59 -13.58 12.53
C LEU A 133 -17.56 -13.90 11.39
N ARG A 134 -18.23 -15.05 11.43
CA ARG A 134 -19.27 -15.43 10.48
C ARG A 134 -20.46 -14.48 10.52
N ARG A 135 -20.93 -14.10 11.72
CA ARG A 135 -22.00 -13.11 11.89
C ARG A 135 -21.63 -11.78 11.21
N ARG A 136 -20.45 -11.23 11.53
CA ARG A 136 -19.96 -9.99 10.92
C ARG A 136 -19.82 -10.10 9.40
N PHE A 137 -19.33 -11.24 8.91
CA PHE A 137 -19.22 -11.47 7.47
C PHE A 137 -20.57 -11.34 6.76
N PHE A 138 -21.62 -11.97 7.29
CA PHE A 138 -22.95 -11.88 6.70
C PHE A 138 -23.60 -10.50 6.87
N GLU A 139 -23.33 -9.83 7.99
CA GLU A 139 -23.75 -8.45 8.22
C GLU A 139 -23.14 -7.50 7.18
N ASP A 140 -21.82 -7.57 6.96
CA ASP A 140 -21.12 -6.79 5.93
C ASP A 140 -21.71 -7.05 4.53
N ARG A 141 -22.02 -8.31 4.19
CA ARG A 141 -22.61 -8.68 2.90
C ARG A 141 -24.05 -8.20 2.73
N LEU A 142 -24.86 -8.26 3.79
CA LEU A 142 -26.22 -7.75 3.74
C LEU A 142 -26.21 -6.22 3.57
N GLN A 143 -25.30 -5.54 4.25
CA GLN A 143 -25.12 -4.10 4.11
C GLN A 143 -24.76 -3.72 2.66
N GLU A 144 -23.82 -4.44 2.03
CA GLU A 144 -23.47 -4.20 0.62
C GLU A 144 -24.67 -4.35 -0.32
N LEU A 145 -25.52 -5.36 -0.12
CA LEU A 145 -26.73 -5.57 -0.91
C LEU A 145 -27.77 -4.47 -0.67
N ASN A 146 -27.98 -4.09 0.59
CA ASN A 146 -28.89 -3.02 0.96
C ASN A 146 -28.45 -1.68 0.34
N ASP A 147 -27.16 -1.35 0.44
CA ASP A 147 -26.61 -0.13 -0.15
C ASP A 147 -26.69 -0.15 -1.68
N SER A 148 -26.56 -1.33 -2.30
CA SER A 148 -26.78 -1.50 -3.74
C SER A 148 -28.25 -1.28 -4.11
N PHE A 149 -29.18 -1.82 -3.33
CA PHE A 149 -30.61 -1.68 -3.56
C PHE A 149 -31.09 -0.24 -3.38
N VAL A 150 -30.69 0.43 -2.29
CA VAL A 150 -31.00 1.85 -2.05
C VAL A 150 -30.50 2.73 -3.19
N ARG A 151 -29.27 2.48 -3.69
CA ARG A 151 -28.74 3.20 -4.86
C ARG A 151 -29.56 2.96 -6.12
N TYR A 152 -29.99 1.73 -6.34
CA TYR A 152 -30.84 1.40 -7.49
C TYR A 152 -32.18 2.14 -7.42
N CYS A 153 -32.87 2.07 -6.28
CA CYS A 153 -34.14 2.78 -6.08
C CYS A 153 -33.99 4.30 -6.26
N HIS A 154 -32.94 4.90 -5.69
CA HIS A 154 -32.68 6.33 -5.85
C HIS A 154 -32.45 6.71 -7.31
N THR A 155 -31.75 5.89 -8.08
CA THR A 155 -31.50 6.16 -9.51
C THR A 155 -32.80 6.10 -10.31
N ASP A 156 -33.61 5.06 -10.07
CA ASP A 156 -34.90 4.88 -10.74
C ASP A 156 -35.87 6.04 -10.47
N THR A 157 -35.97 6.50 -9.22
CA THR A 157 -36.81 7.66 -8.88
C THR A 157 -36.33 8.94 -9.55
N GLU A 158 -35.02 9.18 -9.59
CA GLU A 158 -34.46 10.37 -10.23
C GLU A 158 -34.66 10.36 -11.75
N ASP A 159 -34.56 9.19 -12.39
CA ASP A 159 -34.84 9.05 -13.82
C ASP A 159 -36.33 9.28 -14.13
N PHE A 160 -37.24 8.72 -13.32
CA PHE A 160 -38.67 8.95 -13.44
C PHE A 160 -39.07 10.42 -13.30
N LEU A 161 -38.53 11.13 -12.29
CA LEU A 161 -38.79 12.56 -12.10
C LEU A 161 -38.26 13.39 -13.27
N ARG A 162 -37.09 13.02 -13.82
CA ARG A 162 -36.53 13.67 -15.02
C ARG A 162 -37.44 13.52 -16.24
N ASP A 163 -38.10 12.38 -16.41
CA ASP A 163 -39.02 12.14 -17.50
C ASP A 163 -40.33 12.93 -17.36
N ILE A 164 -40.83 13.10 -16.12
CA ILE A 164 -41.94 14.02 -15.84
C ILE A 164 -41.56 15.45 -16.21
N ASP A 165 -40.41 15.94 -15.74
CA ASP A 165 -39.96 17.31 -16.00
C ASP A 165 -39.79 17.58 -17.50
N ARG A 166 -39.28 16.58 -18.25
CA ARG A 166 -39.20 16.65 -19.71
C ARG A 166 -40.58 16.74 -20.36
N SER A 167 -41.53 15.92 -19.91
CA SER A 167 -42.90 15.90 -20.45
C SER A 167 -43.65 17.21 -20.18
N LEU A 168 -43.49 17.76 -18.97
CA LEU A 168 -44.05 19.06 -18.60
C LEU A 168 -43.40 20.20 -19.40
N SER A 169 -42.08 20.15 -19.61
CA SER A 169 -41.36 21.14 -20.41
C SER A 169 -41.85 21.16 -21.86
N SER A 170 -42.01 19.99 -22.49
CA SER A 170 -42.56 19.87 -23.83
C SER A 170 -43.99 20.41 -23.93
N SER A 171 -44.84 20.07 -22.94
CA SER A 171 -46.22 20.57 -22.90
C SER A 171 -46.27 22.10 -22.79
N ARG A 172 -45.46 22.67 -21.88
CA ARG A 172 -45.33 24.13 -21.72
C ARG A 172 -44.85 24.80 -23.00
N GLN A 173 -43.92 24.18 -23.74
CA GLN A 173 -43.44 24.71 -25.01
C GLN A 173 -44.55 24.78 -26.06
N VAL A 174 -45.41 23.75 -26.14
CA VAL A 174 -46.58 23.75 -27.04
C VAL A 174 -47.55 24.87 -26.66
N PHE A 175 -47.89 25.02 -25.38
CA PHE A 175 -48.78 26.10 -24.93
C PHE A 175 -48.20 27.48 -25.27
N GLN A 176 -46.90 27.71 -25.04
CA GLN A 176 -46.23 28.96 -25.43
C GLN A 176 -46.27 29.20 -26.93
N GLN A 177 -46.12 28.17 -27.77
CA GLN A 177 -46.23 28.29 -29.22
C GLN A 177 -47.64 28.67 -29.65
N LEU A 178 -48.67 28.08 -29.04
CA LEU A 178 -50.07 28.41 -29.30
C LEU A 178 -50.41 29.84 -28.87
N GLU A 179 -49.95 30.27 -27.69
CA GLU A 179 -50.09 31.65 -27.22
C GLU A 179 -49.42 32.64 -28.16
N ARG A 180 -48.20 32.34 -28.63
CA ARG A 180 -47.50 33.16 -29.63
C ARG A 180 -48.24 33.22 -30.96
N LYS A 181 -48.79 32.09 -31.43
CA LYS A 181 -49.57 32.03 -32.67
C LYS A 181 -50.86 32.87 -32.57
N ARG A 182 -51.56 32.78 -31.43
CA ARG A 182 -52.73 33.61 -31.11
C ARG A 182 -52.41 35.10 -31.00
N ALA A 183 -51.21 35.44 -30.51
CA ALA A 183 -50.74 36.82 -30.46
C ALA A 183 -50.27 37.37 -31.82
N SER A 184 -49.95 36.50 -32.78
CA SER A 184 -49.49 36.86 -34.13
C SER A 184 -50.59 36.90 -35.21
N GLU A 185 -51.82 36.49 -34.89
CA GLU A 185 -52.97 36.73 -35.78
C GLU A 185 -53.34 38.22 -35.73
N PRO A 186 -53.37 38.94 -36.87
CA PRO A 186 -53.76 40.35 -36.88
C PRO A 186 -55.26 40.46 -36.56
N ALA A 187 -55.58 41.38 -35.66
CA ALA A 187 -56.94 41.71 -35.27
C ALA A 187 -57.77 42.12 -36.50
N GLY A 188 -58.65 41.22 -36.93
CA GLY A 188 -59.63 41.44 -37.99
C GLY A 188 -60.73 40.39 -37.90
N GLU A 189 -61.64 40.60 -36.94
CA GLU A 189 -63.11 40.57 -37.12
C GLU A 189 -63.74 40.55 -35.71
N GLN A 190 -64.39 41.65 -35.33
CA GLN A 190 -65.24 41.66 -34.14
C GLN A 190 -66.52 40.89 -34.46
N LEU A 191 -66.81 39.81 -33.72
CA LEU A 191 -68.17 39.32 -33.55
C LEU A 191 -68.43 39.17 -32.05
N GLY A 192 -69.45 39.91 -31.60
CA GLY A 192 -69.85 40.10 -30.20
C GLY A 192 -70.38 38.84 -29.50
N PRO A 193 -70.94 39.01 -28.29
CA PRO A 193 -71.10 37.94 -27.32
C PRO A 193 -72.19 36.98 -27.78
N ASN A 194 -71.82 35.73 -28.06
CA ASN A 194 -72.80 34.68 -28.25
C ASN A 194 -73.01 33.92 -26.94
N LYS A 195 -74.27 33.93 -26.52
CA LYS A 195 -74.80 33.17 -25.40
C LYS A 195 -74.86 31.68 -25.78
N ASP A 196 -74.79 30.85 -24.75
CA ASP A 196 -75.23 29.45 -24.72
C ASP A 196 -74.47 28.45 -25.58
N THR A 197 -73.50 27.75 -24.97
CA THR A 197 -73.37 26.30 -25.13
C THR A 197 -72.95 25.68 -23.81
N GLY A 198 -73.76 24.75 -23.32
CA GLY A 198 -73.50 24.01 -22.09
C GLY A 198 -72.19 23.24 -22.15
N PHE A 199 -71.47 23.28 -21.04
CA PHE A 199 -70.34 22.42 -20.76
C PHE A 199 -70.84 20.97 -20.69
N PRO A 200 -70.36 20.01 -21.50
CA PRO A 200 -70.49 18.62 -21.13
C PRO A 200 -69.50 18.38 -19.98
N GLU A 201 -70.06 18.25 -18.78
CA GLU A 201 -69.38 17.77 -17.59
C GLU A 201 -68.83 16.37 -17.88
N ARG A 202 -67.57 16.30 -18.35
CA ARG A 202 -66.87 15.04 -18.46
C ARG A 202 -66.38 14.68 -17.06
N ARG A 203 -67.28 14.01 -16.32
CA ARG A 203 -66.98 13.31 -15.08
C ARG A 203 -65.89 12.29 -15.38
N VAL A 204 -64.63 12.62 -15.10
CA VAL A 204 -63.56 11.63 -15.05
C VAL A 204 -63.83 10.85 -13.77
N GLY A 205 -64.44 9.67 -13.91
CA GLY A 205 -64.60 8.75 -12.81
C GLY A 205 -63.22 8.44 -12.24
N LEU A 206 -63.03 8.72 -10.95
CA LEU A 206 -61.98 8.08 -10.16
C LEU A 206 -62.13 6.57 -10.34
N PRO A 207 -61.05 5.81 -10.63
CA PRO A 207 -61.13 4.37 -10.57
C PRO A 207 -61.46 3.96 -9.14
N HIS A 208 -62.54 3.19 -9.01
CA HIS A 208 -62.98 2.58 -7.77
C HIS A 208 -61.94 1.55 -7.31
N LEU A 209 -61.68 1.53 -6.00
CA LEU A 209 -60.62 0.80 -5.32
C LEU A 209 -60.92 -0.73 -5.19
N SER A 210 -61.44 -1.38 -6.24
CA SER A 210 -61.78 -2.81 -6.22
C SER A 210 -61.38 -3.62 -7.46
N ASP A 211 -60.69 -3.06 -8.45
CA ASP A 211 -60.33 -3.79 -9.69
C ASP A 211 -58.92 -4.41 -9.67
N TRP A 212 -58.34 -4.65 -8.50
CA TRP A 212 -57.05 -5.37 -8.35
C TRP A 212 -57.18 -6.65 -7.52
N THR A 213 -58.24 -7.41 -7.76
CA THR A 213 -58.32 -8.80 -7.30
C THR A 213 -58.76 -9.69 -8.44
N GLU A 214 -57.81 -10.16 -9.25
CA GLU A 214 -57.80 -11.52 -9.80
C GLU A 214 -56.52 -11.82 -10.60
N GLY A 215 -55.72 -12.71 -10.02
CA GLY A 215 -54.95 -13.77 -10.69
C GLY A 215 -54.24 -13.48 -12.01
N HIS A 216 -52.97 -13.05 -11.94
CA HIS A 216 -51.97 -13.50 -12.90
C HIS A 216 -50.97 -14.45 -12.22
N GLN A 217 -51.22 -15.72 -12.51
CA GLN A 217 -50.38 -16.89 -12.29
C GLN A 217 -48.93 -16.62 -12.73
N LEU A 218 -48.00 -16.54 -11.78
CA LEU A 218 -46.56 -16.59 -12.08
C LEU A 218 -46.22 -17.97 -12.66
N PRO A 219 -45.44 -18.08 -13.74
CA PRO A 219 -44.92 -19.36 -14.18
C PRO A 219 -43.99 -19.93 -13.11
N LYS A 220 -44.43 -21.03 -12.50
CA LYS A 220 -43.56 -22.02 -11.87
C LYS A 220 -42.66 -22.57 -12.98
N ASN A 221 -41.37 -22.77 -12.67
CA ASN A 221 -40.25 -23.30 -13.48
C ASN A 221 -39.23 -22.19 -13.80
N ILE A 222 -37.93 -22.24 -13.52
CA ILE A 222 -36.99 -23.28 -13.09
C ILE A 222 -35.76 -22.51 -12.56
N TRP A 223 -35.33 -22.71 -11.31
CA TRP A 223 -33.96 -22.44 -10.89
C TRP A 223 -33.23 -23.79 -10.88
N ILE A 224 -32.53 -24.12 -11.96
CA ILE A 224 -31.51 -25.18 -11.92
C ILE A 224 -30.30 -24.60 -11.21
N LEU A 225 -30.04 -25.07 -9.98
CA LEU A 225 -28.71 -24.99 -9.38
C LEU A 225 -27.72 -25.70 -10.32
N PRO A 226 -26.55 -25.12 -10.65
CA PRO A 226 -25.46 -25.93 -11.17
C PRO A 226 -24.97 -26.90 -10.08
N PRO A 227 -24.70 -28.17 -10.41
CA PRO A 227 -24.22 -29.15 -9.44
C PRO A 227 -22.84 -28.75 -8.93
N SER A 228 -22.65 -28.89 -7.63
CA SER A 228 -21.35 -28.78 -6.95
C SER A 228 -20.36 -29.81 -7.54
N PRO A 229 -19.13 -29.40 -7.92
CA PRO A 229 -18.10 -30.36 -8.31
C PRO A 229 -17.66 -31.18 -7.08
N PRO A 230 -17.35 -32.49 -7.26
CA PRO A 230 -17.00 -33.38 -6.17
C PRO A 230 -15.67 -33.00 -5.51
N ALA A 231 -15.59 -33.28 -4.22
CA ALA A 231 -14.40 -33.11 -3.41
C ALA A 231 -13.27 -34.01 -3.95
N THR A 232 -12.24 -33.40 -4.51
CA THR A 232 -10.95 -34.07 -4.75
C THR A 232 -9.88 -33.50 -3.82
N HIS A 233 -9.00 -34.42 -3.44
CA HIS A 233 -8.09 -34.37 -2.32
C HIS A 233 -7.14 -33.15 -2.30
N ALA A 234 -6.72 -32.84 -1.07
CA ALA A 234 -5.65 -31.92 -0.74
C ALA A 234 -4.44 -32.03 -1.68
N ALA A 235 -4.09 -30.92 -2.32
CA ALA A 235 -2.74 -30.68 -2.82
C ALA A 235 -2.09 -29.59 -1.96
N PRO A 236 -0.87 -29.80 -1.43
CA PRO A 236 -0.16 -28.76 -0.70
C PRO A 236 0.18 -27.64 -1.67
N VAL A 237 -0.09 -26.40 -1.26
CA VAL A 237 0.38 -25.21 -1.98
C VAL A 237 1.90 -25.14 -1.80
N LEU A 238 2.64 -25.85 -2.64
CA LEU A 238 4.05 -25.62 -2.85
C LEU A 238 4.16 -24.27 -3.57
N PHE A 239 4.55 -23.24 -2.82
CA PHE A 239 4.97 -21.98 -3.41
C PHE A 239 6.19 -22.24 -4.30
N PRO A 240 6.21 -21.77 -5.56
CA PRO A 240 7.40 -21.89 -6.39
C PRO A 240 8.54 -21.07 -5.77
N PRO A 241 9.78 -21.58 -5.76
CA PRO A 241 10.93 -20.73 -5.47
C PRO A 241 11.05 -19.68 -6.59
N PHE A 242 11.36 -18.44 -6.21
CA PHE A 242 11.71 -17.40 -7.19
C PHE A 242 12.96 -17.83 -7.97
N PRO A 243 13.06 -17.52 -9.28
CA PRO A 243 14.23 -17.85 -10.08
C PRO A 243 15.49 -17.12 -9.57
N PRO A 244 16.69 -17.70 -9.74
CA PRO A 244 17.93 -17.03 -9.35
C PRO A 244 18.07 -15.74 -10.15
N ALA A 245 18.34 -14.64 -9.43
CA ALA A 245 18.66 -13.37 -10.03
C ALA A 245 19.86 -13.54 -10.97
N LEU A 246 19.68 -13.18 -12.24
CA LEU A 246 20.78 -13.02 -13.17
C LEU A 246 21.73 -11.96 -12.60
N LEU A 247 22.91 -12.42 -12.22
CA LEU A 247 24.09 -11.60 -11.98
C LEU A 247 24.40 -10.81 -13.26
N GLY A 248 23.96 -9.57 -13.31
CA GLY A 248 24.45 -8.55 -14.22
C GLY A 248 25.50 -7.72 -13.48
N SER A 249 26.75 -7.88 -13.89
CA SER A 249 27.90 -7.10 -13.46
C SER A 249 27.65 -5.59 -13.57
N PHE A 250 27.74 -4.87 -12.45
CA PHE A 250 28.17 -3.47 -12.34
C PHE A 250 28.57 -3.17 -10.90
#